data_AF-A0A7Y5R1P9-F1
#
_entry.id   AF-A0A7Y5R1P9-F1
#
_cell.length_a   1.000
_cell.length_b   1.000
_cell.length_c   1.000
_cell.angle_alpha   90.00
_cell.angle_beta   90.00
_cell.angle_gamma   90.00
#
_symmetry.space_group_name_H-M   'P 1'
#
loop_
_entity.id
_entity.type
_entity.pdbx_description
1 polymer ?
#
loop_
_entity_poly.entity_id
_entity_poly.type
_entity_poly.pdbx_seq_one_letter_code
_entity_poly.pdbx_strand_id
1 'polypeptide(L)'
;MRNKLQKFTEFTELLLPHETTWLLANQQFDDKTKVAILERVDYNCRRQHGEERLAYNENLDKRKYSNLKLWIADRLRNLDVDMHLEWMLDTERKILTDAIEPATEERLLHEIKAGTPTRFYFTRFYELAQSYRHFLLIRMRYTDHDLVETFLANHRDAWLRSKETGEELHRATLDIVKQYAGNATPSIHWEQRLTDIFYDETLDGWNRYMALVRLTFIYYNYRRFEPLLEKYEYLEQQLNKGLFYSKRILLNYYGNRLMLHVKFREFEKAEYYGYLSVRVKNIDYIHYVNNLCAVLLREKKYREAMALLKDALPESKTTHSFHNKIGFVSHYVKCQIHLEQYLAAENYAETYLRAYPREIFENRWFLFFTSYLESLLHQRKYAKLLKVCTKHKLLERDKASVNKSFYLPTIRWYYAVAALLTDRDTLDKQQKALASFMPPIQTDPAKRQQLMELIELIKTHHSPLAAYLAQWLGE
;
A
#
# COMPACT_ATOMS: atom_id res chain seq x y z
N MET A 1 27.79 -20.25 -17.03
CA MET A 1 28.54 -20.36 -15.76
C MET A 1 27.62 -19.94 -14.62
N ARG A 2 27.51 -20.73 -13.54
CA ARG A 2 26.67 -20.39 -12.38
C ARG A 2 27.37 -19.27 -11.58
N ASN A 3 26.73 -18.13 -11.39
CA ASN A 3 27.30 -17.01 -10.63
C ASN A 3 27.55 -17.47 -9.17
N LYS A 4 28.80 -17.37 -8.70
CA LYS A 4 29.28 -17.98 -7.44
C LYS A 4 28.52 -17.48 -6.21
N LEU A 5 27.96 -16.26 -6.28
CA LEU A 5 27.27 -15.57 -5.20
C LEU A 5 25.77 -15.34 -5.47
N GLN A 6 25.20 -15.96 -6.50
CA GLN A 6 23.80 -15.77 -6.91
C GLN A 6 22.80 -15.83 -5.74
N LYS A 7 22.84 -16.87 -4.90
CA LYS A 7 21.93 -17.03 -3.75
C LYS A 7 22.07 -15.97 -2.66
N PHE A 8 23.23 -15.33 -2.57
CA PHE A 8 23.46 -14.22 -1.65
C PHE A 8 22.91 -12.93 -2.28
N THR A 9 23.21 -12.69 -3.55
CA THR A 9 22.65 -11.57 -4.32
C THR A 9 21.12 -11.58 -4.26
N GLU A 10 20.46 -12.66 -4.70
CA GLU A 10 19.00 -12.81 -4.66
C GLU A 10 18.41 -12.59 -3.26
N PHE A 11 19.12 -13.01 -2.22
CA PHE A 11 18.70 -12.77 -0.83
C PHE A 11 18.76 -11.28 -0.47
N THR A 12 19.85 -10.59 -0.81
CA THR A 12 20.03 -9.17 -0.48
C THR A 12 19.10 -8.26 -1.27
N GLU A 13 18.63 -8.69 -2.45
CA GLU A 13 17.67 -7.93 -3.25
C GLU A 13 16.29 -7.82 -2.60
N LEU A 14 15.96 -8.74 -1.69
CA LEU A 14 14.72 -8.75 -0.91
C LEU A 14 14.83 -7.99 0.42
N LEU A 15 16.02 -7.50 0.76
CA LEU A 15 16.22 -6.67 1.95
C LEU A 15 15.75 -5.23 1.69
N LEU A 16 15.36 -4.55 2.76
CA LEU A 16 14.81 -3.19 2.75
C LEU A 16 15.78 -2.22 3.44
N PRO A 17 15.87 -0.94 3.01
CA PRO A 17 16.80 0.04 3.57
C PRO A 17 16.79 0.15 5.10
N HIS A 18 15.61 0.10 5.74
CA HIS A 18 15.51 0.17 7.20
C HIS A 18 16.10 -1.08 7.88
N GLU A 19 15.96 -2.27 7.26
CA GLU A 19 16.55 -3.51 7.76
C GLU A 19 18.07 -3.39 7.78
N THR A 20 18.67 -2.94 6.68
CA THR A 20 20.13 -2.78 6.57
C THR A 20 20.67 -1.65 7.43
N THR A 21 19.89 -0.58 7.62
CA THR A 21 20.23 0.52 8.55
C THR A 21 20.35 -0.02 9.96
N TRP A 22 19.34 -0.77 10.40
CA TRP A 22 19.31 -1.34 11.74
C TRP A 22 20.42 -2.38 11.93
N LEU A 23 20.66 -3.24 10.94
CA LEU A 23 21.73 -4.25 10.99
C LEU A 23 23.11 -3.61 11.10
N LEU A 24 23.39 -2.53 10.37
CA LEU A 24 24.65 -1.79 10.49
C LEU A 24 24.81 -1.12 11.85
N ALA A 25 23.73 -0.58 12.42
CA ALA A 25 23.76 0.04 13.74
C ALA A 25 23.95 -0.97 14.89
N ASN A 26 23.55 -2.23 14.69
CA ASN A 26 23.52 -3.27 15.74
C ASN A 26 24.51 -4.43 15.51
N GLN A 27 25.34 -4.36 14.46
CA GLN A 27 26.39 -5.34 14.24
C GLN A 27 27.52 -5.19 15.27
N GLN A 28 28.12 -6.31 15.67
CA GLN A 28 29.27 -6.37 16.59
C GLN A 28 30.36 -7.26 15.98
N PHE A 29 30.65 -7.10 14.69
CA PHE A 29 31.61 -7.93 13.99
C PHE A 29 33.04 -7.46 14.22
N ASP A 30 33.90 -8.36 14.72
CA ASP A 30 35.35 -8.14 14.70
C ASP A 30 35.94 -8.27 13.28
N ASP A 31 35.30 -9.09 12.43
CA ASP A 31 35.72 -9.29 11.04
C ASP A 31 35.31 -8.11 10.15
N LYS A 32 36.25 -7.20 9.90
CA LYS A 32 36.10 -6.07 8.98
C LYS A 32 35.60 -6.45 7.58
N THR A 33 35.86 -7.69 7.14
CA THR A 33 35.34 -8.18 5.86
C THR A 33 33.82 -8.30 5.89
N LYS A 34 33.24 -8.80 6.99
CA LYS A 34 31.79 -8.92 7.14
C LYS A 34 31.12 -7.55 7.20
N VAL A 35 31.76 -6.59 7.87
CA VAL A 35 31.32 -5.18 7.90
C VAL A 35 31.29 -4.62 6.48
N ALA A 36 32.39 -4.74 5.72
CA ALA A 36 32.45 -4.25 4.35
C ALA A 36 31.41 -4.91 3.41
N ILE A 37 31.13 -6.21 3.60
CA ILE A 37 30.04 -6.87 2.86
C ILE A 37 28.69 -6.29 3.28
N LEU A 38 28.43 -6.09 4.57
CA LEU A 38 27.15 -5.54 5.05
C LEU A 38 26.94 -4.08 4.59
N GLU A 39 27.98 -3.25 4.59
CA GLU A 39 27.94 -1.89 4.02
C GLU A 39 27.62 -1.92 2.51
N ARG A 40 28.19 -2.89 1.78
CA ARG A 40 27.87 -3.12 0.37
C ARG A 40 26.41 -3.53 0.18
N VAL A 41 25.87 -4.37 1.08
CA VAL A 41 24.46 -4.75 1.09
C VAL A 41 23.58 -3.51 1.30
N ASP A 42 23.85 -2.70 2.33
CA ASP A 42 23.09 -1.47 2.61
C ASP A 42 23.13 -0.49 1.43
N TYR A 43 24.31 -0.26 0.87
CA TYR A 43 24.47 0.57 -0.33
C TYR A 43 23.58 0.07 -1.48
N ASN A 44 23.65 -1.22 -1.80
CA ASN A 44 22.86 -1.81 -2.89
C ASN A 44 21.35 -1.77 -2.62
N CYS A 45 20.93 -1.87 -1.34
CA CYS A 45 19.53 -1.81 -0.95
C CYS A 45 18.91 -0.42 -1.11
N ARG A 46 19.71 0.65 -1.00
CA ARG A 46 19.27 2.04 -1.16
C ARG A 46 19.24 2.52 -2.61
N ARG A 47 19.87 1.78 -3.52
CA ARG A 47 19.90 2.14 -4.94
C ARG A 47 18.50 2.22 -5.54
N GLN A 48 18.27 3.25 -6.35
CA GLN A 48 17.03 3.41 -7.08
C GLN A 48 16.91 2.32 -8.15
N HIS A 49 15.70 2.06 -8.61
CA HIS A 49 15.50 1.13 -9.71
C HIS A 49 16.21 1.63 -10.97
N GLY A 50 16.91 0.74 -11.67
CA GLY A 50 17.72 1.09 -12.85
C GLY A 50 19.12 1.63 -12.55
N GLU A 51 19.45 1.97 -11.30
CA GLU A 51 20.82 2.34 -10.93
C GLU A 51 21.74 1.11 -10.85
N GLU A 52 23.00 1.30 -11.23
CA GLU A 52 24.00 0.24 -11.16
C GLU A 52 24.27 -0.15 -9.71
N ARG A 53 24.06 -1.44 -9.42
CA ARG A 53 24.44 -2.05 -8.14
C ARG A 53 25.89 -2.46 -8.19
N LEU A 54 26.56 -2.30 -7.07
CA LEU A 54 27.94 -2.73 -6.95
C LEU A 54 28.01 -4.25 -6.78
N ALA A 55 28.80 -4.90 -7.63
CA ALA A 55 29.05 -6.33 -7.53
C ALA A 55 29.70 -6.72 -6.20
N TYR A 56 29.39 -7.93 -5.71
CA TYR A 56 30.04 -8.53 -4.56
C TYR A 56 31.39 -9.13 -4.98
N ASN A 57 32.37 -9.10 -4.07
CA ASN A 57 33.72 -9.60 -4.35
C ASN A 57 33.74 -11.14 -4.35
N GLU A 58 33.86 -11.74 -5.54
CA GLU A 58 33.88 -13.20 -5.74
C GLU A 58 35.16 -13.90 -5.25
N ASN A 59 36.22 -13.12 -4.98
CA ASN A 59 37.50 -13.62 -4.47
C ASN A 59 37.48 -13.84 -2.95
N LEU A 60 36.47 -13.33 -2.23
CA LEU A 60 36.30 -13.59 -0.81
C LEU A 60 35.78 -15.02 -0.54
N ASP A 61 36.09 -15.54 0.65
CA ASP A 61 35.58 -16.84 1.10
C ASP A 61 34.04 -16.83 1.12
N LYS A 62 33.46 -17.77 0.36
CA LYS A 62 32.00 -17.98 0.28
C LYS A 62 31.36 -18.22 1.64
N ARG A 63 32.09 -18.80 2.60
CA ARG A 63 31.61 -19.02 3.97
C ARG A 63 31.26 -17.70 4.66
N LYS A 64 31.96 -16.60 4.37
CA LYS A 64 31.63 -15.28 4.94
C LYS A 64 30.26 -14.79 4.48
N TYR A 65 29.94 -14.92 3.20
CA TYR A 65 28.62 -14.57 2.66
C TYR A 65 27.52 -15.46 3.22
N SER A 66 27.73 -16.78 3.30
CA SER A 66 26.75 -17.70 3.88
C SER A 66 26.49 -17.40 5.36
N ASN A 67 27.54 -17.18 6.15
CA ASN A 67 27.43 -16.86 7.57
C ASN A 67 26.75 -15.51 7.80
N LEU A 68 27.08 -14.50 6.98
CA LEU A 68 26.43 -13.20 7.06
C LEU A 68 24.95 -13.29 6.68
N LYS A 69 24.60 -14.05 5.63
CA LYS A 69 23.20 -14.29 5.25
C LYS A 69 22.39 -14.92 6.39
N LEU A 70 22.93 -15.96 7.04
CA LEU A 70 22.29 -16.60 8.19
C LEU A 70 22.13 -15.63 9.36
N TRP A 71 23.17 -14.86 9.66
CA TRP A 71 23.13 -13.84 10.71
C TRP A 71 22.07 -12.76 10.43
N ILE A 72 22.00 -12.23 9.20
CA ILE A 72 20.97 -11.25 8.80
C ILE A 72 19.57 -11.85 9.00
N ALA A 73 19.35 -13.06 8.47
CA ALA A 73 18.04 -13.71 8.55
C ALA A 73 17.60 -13.97 9.99
N ASP A 74 18.51 -14.42 10.85
CA ASP A 74 18.26 -14.65 12.27
C ASP A 74 17.94 -13.34 13.01
N ARG A 75 18.77 -12.31 12.83
CA ARG A 75 18.58 -11.01 13.49
C ARG A 75 17.26 -10.36 13.11
N LEU A 76 16.92 -10.33 11.82
CA LEU A 76 15.64 -9.77 11.38
C LEU A 76 14.46 -10.61 11.85
N ARG A 77 14.56 -11.95 11.89
CA ARG A 77 13.49 -12.80 12.41
C ARG A 77 13.21 -12.54 13.89
N ASN A 78 14.26 -12.39 14.70
CA ASN A 78 14.15 -12.12 16.13
C ASN A 78 13.58 -10.72 16.44
N LEU A 79 13.76 -9.77 15.50
CA LEU A 79 13.19 -8.43 15.59
C LEU A 79 11.73 -8.36 15.12
N ASP A 80 11.30 -9.29 14.25
CA ASP A 80 10.01 -9.22 13.56
C ASP A 80 8.82 -9.44 14.51
N VAL A 81 7.99 -8.40 14.66
CA VAL A 81 6.82 -8.45 15.55
C VAL A 81 5.78 -9.48 15.10
N ASP A 82 5.65 -9.75 13.79
CA ASP A 82 4.71 -10.75 13.28
C ASP A 82 5.21 -12.18 13.61
N MET A 83 6.54 -12.41 13.61
CA MET A 83 7.13 -13.69 14.06
C MET A 83 6.97 -13.90 15.56
N HIS A 84 7.08 -12.83 16.35
CA HIS A 84 6.81 -12.89 17.78
C HIS A 84 5.33 -13.24 18.04
N LEU A 85 4.38 -12.65 17.29
CA LEU A 85 2.97 -13.00 17.39
C LEU A 85 2.70 -14.48 17.05
N GLU A 86 3.28 -14.99 15.97
CA GLU A 86 3.13 -16.39 15.57
C GLU A 86 3.61 -17.35 16.67
N TRP A 87 4.76 -17.05 17.29
CA TRP A 87 5.26 -17.81 18.43
C TRP A 87 4.30 -17.78 19.64
N MET A 88 3.73 -16.61 19.97
CA MET A 88 2.78 -16.52 21.08
C MET A 88 1.52 -17.37 20.84
N LEU A 89 0.96 -17.33 19.63
CA LEU A 89 -0.24 -18.09 19.28
C LEU A 89 0.02 -19.60 19.29
N ASP A 90 1.19 -20.04 18.78
CA ASP A 90 1.59 -21.46 18.85
C ASP A 90 1.77 -21.91 20.31
N THR A 91 2.38 -21.07 21.14
CA THR A 91 2.60 -21.35 22.56
C THR A 91 1.27 -21.43 23.32
N GLU A 92 0.35 -20.50 23.08
CA GLU A 92 -0.99 -20.53 23.68
C GLU A 92 -1.73 -21.81 23.30
N ARG A 93 -1.73 -22.17 22.00
CA ARG A 93 -2.31 -23.42 21.53
C ARG A 93 -1.75 -24.62 22.29
N LYS A 94 -0.42 -24.70 22.42
CA LYS A 94 0.26 -25.78 23.13
C LYS A 94 -0.11 -25.84 24.62
N ILE A 95 -0.30 -24.69 25.27
CA ILE A 95 -0.77 -24.63 26.67
C ILE A 95 -2.20 -25.16 26.77
N LEU A 96 -3.10 -24.67 25.91
CA LEU A 96 -4.51 -25.05 25.92
C LEU A 96 -4.74 -26.53 25.60
N THR A 97 -3.85 -27.15 24.83
CA THR A 97 -3.90 -28.58 24.48
C THR A 97 -2.97 -29.45 25.32
N ASP A 98 -2.36 -28.90 26.40
CA ASP A 98 -1.39 -29.59 27.26
C ASP A 98 -0.21 -30.23 26.50
N ALA A 99 0.19 -29.64 25.38
CA ALA A 99 1.27 -30.09 24.49
C ALA A 99 2.53 -29.20 24.57
N ILE A 100 2.64 -28.35 25.59
CA ILE A 100 3.80 -27.49 25.78
C ILE A 100 5.04 -28.30 26.20
N GLU A 101 6.13 -28.09 25.47
CA GLU A 101 7.42 -28.76 25.72
C GLU A 101 8.31 -27.93 26.65
N PRO A 102 9.24 -28.55 27.40
CA PRO A 102 10.11 -27.84 28.36
C PRO A 102 10.88 -26.66 27.75
N ALA A 103 11.40 -26.79 26.52
CA ALA A 103 12.12 -25.70 25.85
C ALA A 103 11.21 -24.52 25.48
N THR A 104 9.94 -24.78 25.14
CA THR A 104 8.95 -23.73 24.88
C THR A 104 8.57 -23.02 26.18
N GLU A 105 8.44 -23.80 27.25
CA GLU A 105 8.13 -23.31 28.59
C GLU A 105 9.24 -22.41 29.16
N GLU A 106 10.51 -22.84 29.04
CA GLU A 106 11.67 -22.05 29.45
C GLU A 106 11.72 -20.70 28.73
N ARG A 107 11.48 -20.71 27.41
CA ARG A 107 11.39 -19.46 26.63
C ARG A 107 10.24 -18.58 27.11
N LEU A 108 9.05 -19.13 27.35
CA LEU A 108 7.91 -18.37 27.83
C LEU A 108 8.21 -17.70 29.18
N LEU A 109 8.77 -18.44 30.13
CA LEU A 109 9.16 -17.90 31.44
C LEU A 109 10.21 -16.79 31.31
N HIS A 110 11.18 -16.95 30.40
CA HIS A 110 12.14 -15.89 30.10
C HIS A 110 11.46 -14.62 29.56
N GLU A 111 10.53 -14.77 28.62
CA GLU A 111 9.79 -13.65 28.05
C GLU A 111 8.88 -12.96 29.07
N ILE A 112 8.31 -13.70 30.02
CA ILE A 112 7.49 -13.15 31.10
C ILE A 112 8.37 -12.32 32.05
N LYS A 113 9.57 -12.80 32.40
CA LYS A 113 10.53 -12.04 33.22
C LYS A 113 10.95 -10.73 32.56
N ALA A 114 11.14 -10.74 31.24
CA ALA A 114 11.57 -9.59 30.46
C ALA A 114 10.40 -8.76 29.86
N GLY A 115 9.16 -9.10 30.21
CA GLY A 115 7.97 -8.51 29.62
C GLY A 115 7.80 -7.05 30.02
N THR A 116 7.41 -6.20 29.07
CA THR A 116 7.08 -4.79 29.33
C THR A 116 5.76 -4.41 28.63
N PRO A 117 5.00 -3.43 29.17
CA PRO A 117 3.76 -2.96 28.55
C PRO A 117 3.93 -2.33 27.16
N THR A 118 5.14 -1.86 26.85
CA THR A 118 5.46 -1.16 25.60
C THR A 118 5.77 -2.10 24.44
N ARG A 119 5.87 -3.41 24.68
CA ARG A 119 6.04 -4.42 23.63
C ARG A 119 4.89 -4.34 22.62
N PHE A 120 5.19 -4.62 21.36
CA PHE A 120 4.23 -4.41 20.26
C PHE A 120 2.89 -5.12 20.48
N TYR A 121 2.89 -6.40 20.87
CA TYR A 121 1.68 -7.20 21.11
C TYR A 121 1.43 -7.45 22.60
N PHE A 122 1.70 -6.48 23.47
CA PHE A 122 1.61 -6.64 24.91
C PHE A 122 0.26 -7.21 25.39
N THR A 123 -0.87 -6.72 24.84
CA THR A 123 -2.20 -7.24 25.22
C THR A 123 -2.34 -8.74 25.00
N ARG A 124 -1.83 -9.27 23.87
CA ARG A 124 -1.86 -10.71 23.57
C ARG A 124 -0.88 -11.50 24.44
N PHE A 125 0.28 -10.94 24.71
CA PHE A 125 1.26 -11.56 25.59
C PHE A 125 0.73 -11.70 27.03
N TYR A 126 0.02 -10.67 27.52
CA TYR A 126 -0.63 -10.71 28.83
C TYR A 126 -1.72 -11.80 28.90
N GLU A 127 -2.54 -11.93 27.86
CA GLU A 127 -3.55 -13.01 27.76
C GLU A 127 -2.91 -14.41 27.74
N LEU A 128 -1.81 -14.57 27.00
CA LEU A 128 -1.02 -15.81 27.01
C LEU A 128 -0.52 -16.15 28.42
N ALA A 129 0.01 -15.16 29.15
CA ALA A 129 0.45 -15.34 30.53
C ALA A 129 -0.72 -15.73 31.46
N GLN A 130 -1.92 -15.19 31.24
CA GLN A 130 -3.12 -15.63 31.96
C GLN A 130 -3.44 -17.10 31.67
N SER A 131 -3.46 -17.52 30.40
CA SER A 131 -3.69 -18.92 30.02
C SER A 131 -2.65 -19.85 30.68
N TYR A 132 -1.37 -19.43 30.68
CA TYR A 132 -0.30 -20.19 31.30
C TYR A 132 -0.41 -20.27 32.83
N ARG A 133 -0.82 -19.19 33.51
CA ARG A 133 -1.09 -19.23 34.96
C ARG A 133 -2.09 -20.32 35.33
N HIS A 134 -3.19 -20.44 34.59
CA HIS A 134 -4.20 -21.47 34.84
C HIS A 134 -3.61 -22.89 34.66
N PHE A 135 -2.81 -23.08 33.61
CA PHE A 135 -2.09 -24.33 33.36
C PHE A 135 -1.18 -24.72 34.52
N LEU A 136 -0.43 -23.76 35.09
CA LEU A 136 0.48 -23.97 36.21
C LEU A 136 -0.26 -24.32 37.50
N LEU A 137 -1.36 -23.62 37.79
CA LEU A 137 -2.13 -23.79 39.02
C LEU A 137 -2.73 -25.19 39.14
N ILE A 138 -3.35 -25.70 38.06
CA ILE A 138 -3.93 -27.06 38.02
C ILE A 138 -2.85 -28.13 38.26
N ARG A 139 -1.61 -27.84 37.89
CA ARG A 139 -0.46 -28.75 37.96
C ARG A 139 0.43 -28.53 39.18
N MET A 140 0.01 -27.68 40.13
CA MET A 140 0.74 -27.39 41.38
C MET A 140 2.18 -26.90 41.16
N ARG A 141 2.43 -26.15 40.09
CA ARG A 141 3.76 -25.59 39.76
C ARG A 141 3.95 -24.22 40.40
N TYR A 142 4.10 -24.19 41.73
CA TYR A 142 4.03 -22.97 42.54
C TYR A 142 5.10 -21.91 42.20
N THR A 143 6.36 -22.31 42.02
CA THR A 143 7.44 -21.33 41.75
C THR A 143 7.22 -20.56 40.45
N ASP A 144 6.85 -21.27 39.38
CA ASP A 144 6.56 -20.65 38.09
C ASP A 144 5.25 -19.87 38.16
N HIS A 145 4.26 -20.36 38.91
CA HIS A 145 3.00 -19.66 39.13
C HIS A 145 3.20 -18.29 39.78
N ASP A 146 4.01 -18.20 40.83
CA ASP A 146 4.27 -16.94 41.55
C ASP A 146 4.95 -15.90 40.65
N LEU A 147 5.84 -16.35 39.78
CA LEU A 147 6.47 -15.50 38.77
C LEU A 147 5.43 -14.93 37.79
N VAL A 148 4.56 -15.79 37.27
CA VAL A 148 3.52 -15.37 36.32
C VAL A 148 2.48 -14.47 37.00
N GLU A 149 2.08 -14.80 38.23
CA GLU A 149 1.14 -13.99 39.00
C GLU A 149 1.70 -12.59 39.29
N THR A 150 2.98 -12.50 39.66
CA THR A 150 3.66 -11.21 39.87
C THR A 150 3.67 -10.37 38.60
N PHE A 151 3.98 -10.97 37.44
CA PHE A 151 3.92 -10.28 36.15
C PHE A 151 2.51 -9.75 35.86
N LEU A 152 1.48 -10.59 36.03
CA LEU A 152 0.09 -10.22 35.78
C LEU A 152 -0.37 -9.09 36.71
N ALA A 153 -0.06 -9.18 38.01
CA ALA A 153 -0.40 -8.15 38.99
C ALA A 153 0.26 -6.81 38.66
N ASN A 154 1.56 -6.81 38.34
CA ASN A 154 2.33 -5.59 38.05
C ASN A 154 1.89 -4.87 36.77
N HIS A 155 1.30 -5.59 35.81
CA HIS A 155 0.96 -5.06 34.50
C HIS A 155 -0.54 -4.99 34.21
N ARG A 156 -1.39 -5.29 35.21
CA ARG A 156 -2.85 -5.31 35.07
C ARG A 156 -3.42 -3.99 34.56
N ASP A 157 -3.00 -2.88 35.13
CA ASP A 157 -3.54 -1.56 34.76
C ASP A 157 -3.13 -1.15 33.34
N ALA A 158 -1.88 -1.45 32.95
CA ALA A 158 -1.42 -1.22 31.59
C ALA A 158 -2.19 -2.08 30.57
N TRP A 159 -2.53 -3.33 30.93
CA TRP A 159 -3.35 -4.21 30.10
C TRP A 159 -4.77 -3.66 29.94
N LEU A 160 -5.41 -3.22 31.02
CA LEU A 160 -6.73 -2.59 30.98
C LEU A 160 -6.75 -1.34 30.09
N ARG A 161 -5.75 -0.46 30.25
CA ARG A 161 -5.57 0.73 29.40
C ARG A 161 -5.40 0.38 27.93
N SER A 162 -4.61 -0.66 27.63
CA SER A 162 -4.37 -1.12 26.26
C SER A 162 -5.64 -1.70 25.63
N LYS A 163 -6.44 -2.42 26.41
CA LYS A 163 -7.76 -2.93 26.00
C LYS A 163 -8.74 -1.81 25.69
N GLU A 164 -8.88 -0.86 26.60
CA GLU A 164 -9.78 0.30 26.43
C GLU A 164 -9.40 1.13 25.20
N THR A 165 -8.10 1.36 25.00
CA THR A 165 -7.59 2.04 23.80
C THR A 165 -7.93 1.26 22.52
N GLY A 166 -7.85 -0.07 22.56
CA GLY A 166 -8.28 -0.92 21.44
C GLY A 166 -9.76 -0.73 21.07
N GLU A 167 -10.64 -0.61 22.07
CA GLU A 167 -12.08 -0.35 21.85
C GLU A 167 -12.34 1.07 21.31
N GLU A 168 -11.58 2.08 21.77
CA GLU A 168 -11.59 3.41 21.18
C GLU A 168 -11.19 3.40 19.69
N LEU A 169 -10.12 2.68 19.35
CA LEU A 169 -9.67 2.53 17.96
C LEU A 169 -10.72 1.81 17.10
N HIS A 170 -11.46 0.85 17.67
CA HIS A 170 -12.57 0.20 16.99
C HIS A 170 -13.70 1.20 16.66
N ARG A 171 -14.12 2.01 17.64
CA ARG A 171 -15.12 3.07 17.44
C ARG A 171 -14.68 4.07 16.37
N ALA A 172 -13.43 4.54 16.42
CA ALA A 172 -12.87 5.42 15.39
C ALA A 172 -12.91 4.78 14.00
N THR A 173 -12.61 3.47 13.91
CA THR A 173 -12.67 2.73 12.64
C THR A 173 -14.07 2.71 12.04
N LEU A 174 -15.09 2.46 12.87
CA LEU A 174 -16.49 2.45 12.41
C LEU A 174 -16.90 3.81 11.82
N ASP A 175 -16.52 4.91 12.46
CA ASP A 175 -16.85 6.27 11.99
C ASP A 175 -16.11 6.62 10.69
N ILE A 176 -14.81 6.32 10.62
CA ILE A 176 -13.99 6.57 9.42
C ILE A 176 -14.53 5.79 8.22
N VAL A 177 -14.86 4.50 8.41
CA VAL A 177 -15.39 3.64 7.34
C VAL A 177 -16.79 4.10 6.91
N LYS A 178 -17.66 4.47 7.86
CA LYS A 178 -18.99 5.01 7.54
C LYS A 178 -18.89 6.30 6.74
N GLN A 179 -17.96 7.19 7.06
CA GLN A 179 -17.71 8.40 6.28
C GLN A 179 -17.27 8.05 4.85
N TYR A 180 -16.35 7.10 4.71
CA TYR A 180 -15.88 6.66 3.39
C TYR A 180 -16.99 6.02 2.55
N ALA A 181 -17.93 5.32 3.19
CA ALA A 181 -19.10 4.72 2.55
C ALA A 181 -20.19 5.74 2.14
N GLY A 182 -20.04 7.03 2.47
CA GLY A 182 -20.95 8.10 2.04
C GLY A 182 -21.90 8.63 3.12
N ASN A 183 -21.71 8.28 4.40
CA ASN A 183 -22.51 8.83 5.50
C ASN A 183 -21.88 10.12 6.06
N ALA A 184 -22.72 11.08 6.42
CA ALA A 184 -22.40 12.49 6.62
C ALA A 184 -21.58 12.85 7.89
N THR A 185 -21.30 11.91 8.81
CA THR A 185 -20.62 12.25 10.06
C THR A 185 -19.12 12.50 9.82
N PRO A 186 -18.59 13.70 10.16
CA PRO A 186 -17.17 13.97 10.02
C PRO A 186 -16.34 13.14 11.02
N SER A 187 -15.39 12.34 10.53
CA SER A 187 -14.44 11.61 11.39
C SER A 187 -13.25 12.43 11.90
N ILE A 188 -13.13 13.71 11.51
CA ILE A 188 -11.96 14.55 11.87
C ILE A 188 -11.80 14.76 13.38
N HIS A 189 -12.89 14.64 14.15
CA HIS A 189 -12.86 14.77 15.60
C HIS A 189 -11.97 13.72 16.29
N TRP A 190 -11.70 12.60 15.62
CA TRP A 190 -10.77 11.57 16.11
C TRP A 190 -9.28 11.96 15.99
N GLU A 191 -8.94 13.01 15.22
CA GLU A 191 -7.55 13.35 14.90
C GLU A 191 -6.68 13.53 16.14
N GLN A 192 -7.12 14.35 17.10
CA GLN A 192 -6.32 14.64 18.30
C GLN A 192 -6.09 13.36 19.11
N ARG A 193 -7.17 12.62 19.40
CA ARG A 193 -7.09 11.41 20.21
C ARG A 193 -6.21 10.34 19.58
N LEU A 194 -6.33 10.12 18.28
CA LEU A 194 -5.47 9.16 17.57
C LEU A 194 -4.01 9.62 17.53
N THR A 195 -3.78 10.94 17.45
CA THR A 195 -2.42 11.51 17.53
C THR A 195 -1.81 11.26 18.89
N ASP A 196 -2.56 11.49 19.98
CA ASP A 196 -2.11 11.22 21.35
C ASP A 196 -1.75 9.74 21.52
N ILE A 197 -2.61 8.82 21.04
CA ILE A 197 -2.36 7.38 21.09
C ILE A 197 -1.09 7.00 20.31
N PHE A 198 -0.86 7.58 19.14
CA PHE A 198 0.31 7.24 18.31
C PHE A 198 1.64 7.61 18.98
N TYR A 199 1.70 8.81 19.58
CA TYR A 199 2.91 9.34 20.23
C TYR A 199 3.11 8.86 21.67
N ASP A 200 2.14 8.17 22.26
CA ASP A 200 2.23 7.62 23.61
C ASP A 200 3.20 6.42 23.67
N GLU A 201 4.47 6.68 23.92
CA GLU A 201 5.52 5.65 24.03
C GLU A 201 5.35 4.72 25.25
N THR A 202 4.40 5.00 26.16
CA THR A 202 4.06 4.12 27.29
C THR A 202 3.05 3.03 26.92
N LEU A 203 2.42 3.14 25.75
CA LEU A 203 1.44 2.20 25.23
C LEU A 203 2.09 1.12 24.35
N ASP A 204 1.40 0.00 24.17
CA ASP A 204 1.82 -1.07 23.28
C ASP A 204 1.92 -0.62 21.81
N GLY A 205 2.90 -1.17 21.10
CA GLY A 205 3.17 -0.80 19.71
C GLY A 205 2.01 -1.08 18.74
N TRP A 206 1.17 -2.09 19.01
CA TRP A 206 0.04 -2.41 18.14
C TRP A 206 -1.01 -1.30 18.15
N ASN A 207 -1.44 -0.84 19.32
CA ASN A 207 -2.40 0.26 19.42
C ASN A 207 -1.84 1.55 18.81
N ARG A 208 -0.57 1.88 19.10
CA ARG A 208 0.11 3.05 18.53
C ARG A 208 0.13 3.00 17.00
N TYR A 209 0.57 1.87 16.42
CA TYR A 209 0.60 1.68 14.97
C TYR A 209 -0.81 1.72 14.36
N MET A 210 -1.78 1.10 15.03
CA MET A 210 -3.17 1.09 14.57
C MET A 210 -3.78 2.50 14.58
N ALA A 211 -3.42 3.37 15.52
CA ALA A 211 -3.82 4.77 15.51
C ALA A 211 -3.29 5.51 14.26
N LEU A 212 -2.02 5.32 13.92
CA LEU A 212 -1.44 5.87 12.69
C LEU A 212 -2.20 5.41 11.44
N VAL A 213 -2.56 4.13 11.35
CA VAL A 213 -3.35 3.62 10.21
C VAL A 213 -4.66 4.40 10.05
N ARG A 214 -5.36 4.71 11.14
CA ARG A 214 -6.62 5.50 11.09
C ARG A 214 -6.35 6.95 10.72
N LEU A 215 -5.30 7.55 11.29
CA LEU A 215 -4.87 8.90 10.94
C LEU A 215 -4.58 9.01 9.44
N THR A 216 -3.95 8.01 8.82
CA THR A 216 -3.74 7.97 7.37
C THR A 216 -5.07 8.13 6.64
N PHE A 217 -6.10 7.34 6.96
CA PHE A 217 -7.41 7.50 6.32
C PHE A 217 -8.03 8.89 6.53
N ILE A 218 -7.99 9.43 7.75
CA ILE A 218 -8.51 10.77 8.05
C ILE A 218 -7.77 11.81 7.20
N TYR A 219 -6.45 11.86 7.27
CA TYR A 219 -5.64 12.85 6.58
C TYR A 219 -5.79 12.78 5.05
N TYR A 220 -5.94 11.59 4.46
CA TYR A 220 -6.25 11.46 3.03
C TYR A 220 -7.65 11.97 2.69
N ASN A 221 -8.66 11.69 3.51
CA ASN A 221 -10.03 12.13 3.27
C ASN A 221 -10.17 13.66 3.38
N TYR A 222 -9.49 14.28 4.34
CA TYR A 222 -9.50 15.73 4.55
C TYR A 222 -8.40 16.48 3.79
N ARG A 223 -7.60 15.77 2.99
CA ARG A 223 -6.49 16.35 2.18
C ARG A 223 -5.47 17.14 3.02
N ARG A 224 -5.20 16.69 4.23
CA ARG A 224 -4.23 17.30 5.16
C ARG A 224 -2.97 16.43 5.19
N PHE A 225 -2.04 16.68 4.28
CA PHE A 225 -0.93 15.76 4.02
C PHE A 225 0.33 16.07 4.85
N GLU A 226 0.54 17.33 5.20
CA GLU A 226 1.70 17.81 5.96
C GLU A 226 1.72 17.22 7.38
N PRO A 227 0.63 17.22 8.17
CA PRO A 227 0.63 16.59 9.50
C PRO A 227 0.75 15.06 9.45
N LEU A 228 0.45 14.46 8.30
CA LEU A 228 0.64 13.03 8.08
C LEU A 228 2.11 12.72 7.75
N LEU A 229 2.79 13.59 7.01
CA LEU A 229 4.21 13.46 6.69
C LEU A 229 5.06 13.42 7.97
N GLU A 230 4.82 14.36 8.89
CA GLU A 230 5.48 14.42 10.20
C GLU A 230 5.36 13.09 10.97
N LYS A 231 4.17 12.48 10.97
CA LYS A 231 3.92 11.21 11.66
C LYS A 231 4.67 10.05 11.01
N TYR A 232 4.78 10.05 9.68
CA TYR A 232 5.58 9.06 8.97
C TYR A 232 7.09 9.26 9.17
N GLU A 233 7.57 10.49 9.33
CA GLU A 233 8.96 10.78 9.70
C GLU A 233 9.27 10.27 11.11
N TYR A 234 8.35 10.44 12.06
CA TYR A 234 8.50 9.82 13.38
C TYR A 234 8.50 8.28 13.27
N LEU A 235 7.58 7.67 12.53
CA LEU A 235 7.56 6.22 12.33
C LEU A 235 8.87 5.71 11.71
N GLU A 236 9.43 6.42 10.73
CA GLU A 236 10.73 6.10 10.12
C GLU A 236 11.86 6.05 11.14
N GLN A 237 11.92 7.02 12.06
CA GLN A 237 12.90 6.99 13.15
C GLN A 237 12.73 5.77 14.05
N GLN A 238 11.49 5.37 14.34
CA GLN A 238 11.20 4.18 15.17
C GLN A 238 11.57 2.89 14.44
N LEU A 239 11.23 2.78 13.15
CA LEU A 239 11.59 1.63 12.29
C LEU A 239 13.11 1.47 12.17
N ASN A 240 13.87 2.57 12.05
CA ASN A 240 15.33 2.53 12.02
C ASN A 240 15.95 2.03 13.35
N LYS A 241 15.24 2.19 14.48
CA LYS A 241 15.61 1.60 15.78
C LYS A 241 15.13 0.14 15.92
N GLY A 242 14.43 -0.39 14.92
CA GLY A 242 13.86 -1.73 14.92
C GLY A 242 12.50 -1.84 15.62
N LEU A 243 11.93 -0.71 16.07
CA LEU A 243 10.61 -0.69 16.68
C LEU A 243 9.53 -0.79 15.58
N PHE A 244 8.41 -1.44 15.91
CA PHE A 244 7.32 -1.76 14.95
C PHE A 244 7.74 -2.64 13.77
N TYR A 245 8.98 -3.15 13.72
CA TYR A 245 9.46 -3.85 12.56
C TYR A 245 8.71 -5.17 12.36
N SER A 246 8.00 -5.26 11.26
CA SER A 246 7.83 -6.50 10.51
C SER A 246 7.99 -6.18 9.04
N LYS A 247 8.33 -7.19 8.25
CA LYS A 247 8.43 -6.99 6.79
C LYS A 247 7.11 -6.48 6.20
N ARG A 248 5.96 -6.92 6.73
CA ARG A 248 4.61 -6.43 6.35
C ARG A 248 4.44 -4.94 6.65
N ILE A 249 4.75 -4.50 7.87
CA ILE A 249 4.60 -3.11 8.29
C ILE A 249 5.50 -2.20 7.45
N LEU A 250 6.74 -2.62 7.20
CA LEU A 250 7.70 -1.83 6.46
C LEU A 250 7.32 -1.65 4.98
N LEU A 251 6.75 -2.69 4.33
CA LEU A 251 6.22 -2.55 2.96
C LEU A 251 5.02 -1.62 2.91
N ASN A 252 4.14 -1.68 3.92
CA ASN A 252 2.98 -0.78 4.04
C ASN A 252 3.43 0.67 4.26
N TYR A 253 4.45 0.90 5.11
CA TYR A 253 5.12 2.19 5.26
C TYR A 253 5.56 2.76 3.90
N TYR A 254 6.29 1.99 3.10
CA TYR A 254 6.74 2.45 1.78
C TYR A 254 5.58 2.69 0.80
N GLY A 255 4.56 1.82 0.80
CA GLY A 255 3.35 2.03 -0.02
C GLY A 255 2.64 3.34 0.32
N ASN A 256 2.57 3.69 1.61
CA ASN A 256 1.99 4.97 2.04
C ASN A 256 2.88 6.17 1.73
N ARG A 257 4.21 6.04 1.88
CA ARG A 257 5.16 7.09 1.48
C ARG A 257 5.04 7.41 0.00
N LEU A 258 4.95 6.39 -0.87
CA LEU A 258 4.65 6.61 -2.29
C LEU A 258 3.41 7.48 -2.46
N MET A 259 2.30 7.08 -1.84
CA MET A 259 1.03 7.77 -2.01
C MET A 259 1.10 9.21 -1.53
N LEU A 260 1.87 9.49 -0.48
CA LEU A 260 2.06 10.82 0.10
C LEU A 260 2.92 11.70 -0.80
N HIS A 261 4.04 11.19 -1.30
CA HIS A 261 4.91 11.90 -2.25
C HIS A 261 4.18 12.21 -3.57
N VAL A 262 3.24 11.35 -4.00
CA VAL A 262 2.36 11.65 -5.13
C VAL A 262 1.49 12.89 -4.88
N LYS A 263 1.05 13.14 -3.63
CA LYS A 263 0.27 14.34 -3.29
C LYS A 263 1.12 15.61 -3.31
N PHE A 264 2.38 15.49 -2.94
CA PHE A 264 3.37 16.58 -3.02
C PHE A 264 4.01 16.73 -4.41
N ARG A 265 3.62 15.91 -5.40
CA ARG A 265 4.20 15.88 -6.76
C ARG A 265 5.69 15.56 -6.78
N GLU A 266 6.19 14.84 -5.78
CA GLU A 266 7.57 14.38 -5.69
C GLU A 266 7.69 12.99 -6.34
N PHE A 267 7.55 12.93 -7.67
CA PHE A 267 7.38 11.65 -8.39
C PHE A 267 8.61 10.74 -8.32
N GLU A 268 9.83 11.29 -8.31
CA GLU A 268 11.06 10.51 -8.12
C GLU A 268 11.07 9.78 -6.76
N LYS A 269 10.70 10.50 -5.69
CA LYS A 269 10.57 9.90 -4.34
C LYS A 269 9.44 8.88 -4.32
N ALA A 270 8.31 9.19 -4.96
CA ALA A 270 7.17 8.27 -5.03
C ALA A 270 7.55 6.96 -5.72
N GLU A 271 8.30 7.04 -6.83
CA GLU A 271 8.82 5.88 -7.55
C GLU A 271 9.79 5.07 -6.69
N TYR A 272 10.75 5.72 -6.03
CA TYR A 272 11.67 5.08 -5.10
C TYR A 272 10.94 4.23 -4.05
N TYR A 273 9.99 4.85 -3.32
CA TYR A 273 9.21 4.14 -2.31
C TYR A 273 8.28 3.07 -2.92
N GLY A 274 7.79 3.29 -4.14
CA GLY A 274 7.01 2.29 -4.86
C GLY A 274 7.79 1.01 -5.12
N TYR A 275 9.01 1.13 -5.61
CA TYR A 275 9.88 -0.01 -5.82
C TYR A 275 10.20 -0.76 -4.53
N LEU A 276 10.36 -0.04 -3.41
CA LEU A 276 10.52 -0.69 -2.10
C LEU A 276 9.27 -1.49 -1.69
N SER A 277 8.08 -0.94 -1.93
CA SER A 277 6.80 -1.57 -1.53
C SER A 277 6.47 -2.87 -2.29
N VAL A 278 7.02 -3.06 -3.49
CA VAL A 278 6.79 -4.26 -4.33
C VAL A 278 7.92 -5.30 -4.25
N ARG A 279 8.93 -5.10 -3.40
CA ARG A 279 10.06 -6.07 -3.28
C ARG A 279 9.62 -7.46 -2.83
N VAL A 280 8.52 -7.56 -2.08
CA VAL A 280 8.02 -8.83 -1.54
C VAL A 280 6.52 -8.94 -1.78
N LYS A 281 6.09 -10.15 -2.15
CA LYS A 281 4.71 -10.47 -2.46
C LYS A 281 3.95 -10.83 -1.18
N ASN A 282 2.96 -10.02 -0.83
CA ASN A 282 2.01 -10.26 0.25
C ASN A 282 0.56 -10.02 -0.23
N ILE A 283 -0.42 -10.03 0.68
CA ILE A 283 -1.83 -9.84 0.33
C ILE A 283 -2.14 -8.48 -0.34
N ASP A 284 -1.33 -7.46 -0.04
CA ASP A 284 -1.45 -6.11 -0.57
C ASP A 284 -0.57 -5.87 -1.81
N TYR A 285 0.15 -6.90 -2.30
CA TYR A 285 1.10 -6.75 -3.40
C TYR A 285 0.49 -6.08 -4.65
N ILE A 286 -0.71 -6.49 -5.06
CA ILE A 286 -1.39 -5.89 -6.23
C ILE A 286 -1.81 -4.44 -5.95
N HIS A 287 -2.10 -4.09 -4.70
CA HIS A 287 -2.34 -2.69 -4.33
C HIS A 287 -1.07 -1.85 -4.55
N TYR A 288 0.09 -2.33 -4.08
CA TYR A 288 1.37 -1.64 -4.28
C TYR A 288 1.77 -1.53 -5.75
N VAL A 289 1.62 -2.61 -6.52
CA VAL A 289 1.86 -2.63 -7.98
C VAL A 289 1.00 -1.59 -8.69
N ASN A 290 -0.29 -1.49 -8.33
CA ASN A 290 -1.18 -0.49 -8.91
C ASN A 290 -0.71 0.94 -8.64
N ASN A 291 -0.27 1.23 -7.41
CA ASN A 291 0.17 2.56 -7.04
C ASN A 291 1.48 2.93 -7.76
N LEU A 292 2.47 2.03 -7.80
CA LEU A 292 3.71 2.24 -8.55
C LEU A 292 3.45 2.40 -10.05
N CYS A 293 2.60 1.55 -10.64
CA CYS A 293 2.26 1.66 -12.05
C CYS A 293 1.61 3.02 -12.38
N ALA A 294 0.74 3.53 -11.50
CA ALA A 294 0.16 4.86 -11.68
C ALA A 294 1.22 5.99 -11.65
N VAL A 295 2.29 5.85 -10.87
CA VAL A 295 3.43 6.78 -10.87
C VAL A 295 4.22 6.67 -12.18
N LEU A 296 4.60 5.45 -12.57
CA LEU A 296 5.36 5.21 -13.80
C LEU A 296 4.62 5.70 -15.06
N LEU A 297 3.29 5.55 -15.11
CA LEU A 297 2.46 6.09 -16.20
C LEU A 297 2.52 7.62 -16.28
N ARG A 298 2.55 8.33 -15.14
CA ARG A 298 2.65 9.80 -15.09
C ARG A 298 4.03 10.29 -15.52
N GLU A 299 5.08 9.57 -15.12
CA GLU A 299 6.47 9.81 -15.53
C GLU A 299 6.75 9.33 -16.97
N LYS A 300 5.73 8.89 -17.71
CA LYS A 300 5.83 8.39 -19.08
C LYS A 300 6.76 7.18 -19.25
N LYS A 301 7.05 6.45 -18.17
CA LYS A 301 7.86 5.22 -18.12
C LYS A 301 7.03 3.99 -18.53
N TYR A 302 6.41 4.05 -19.71
CA TYR A 302 5.38 3.08 -20.12
C TYR A 302 5.88 1.64 -20.27
N ARG A 303 7.09 1.45 -20.79
CA ARG A 303 7.70 0.11 -20.96
C ARG A 303 7.98 -0.55 -19.63
N GLU A 304 8.45 0.23 -18.67
CA GLU A 304 8.75 -0.22 -17.31
C GLU A 304 7.47 -0.54 -16.54
N ALA A 305 6.45 0.32 -16.63
CA ALA A 305 5.11 0.05 -16.10
C ALA A 305 4.50 -1.25 -16.66
N MET A 306 4.66 -1.49 -17.97
CA MET A 306 4.22 -2.73 -18.61
C MET A 306 4.99 -3.96 -18.09
N ALA A 307 6.31 -3.85 -17.91
CA ALA A 307 7.12 -4.93 -17.36
C ALA A 307 6.67 -5.29 -15.92
N LEU A 308 6.52 -4.28 -15.06
CA LEU A 308 6.01 -4.44 -13.69
C LEU A 308 4.67 -5.18 -13.66
N LEU A 309 3.71 -4.78 -14.52
CA LEU A 309 2.41 -5.44 -14.57
C LEU A 309 2.52 -6.88 -15.10
N LYS A 310 3.34 -7.15 -16.11
CA LYS A 310 3.54 -8.52 -16.61
C LYS A 310 4.09 -9.44 -15.53
N ASP A 311 5.05 -8.96 -14.73
CA ASP A 311 5.66 -9.73 -13.65
C ASP A 311 4.69 -10.00 -12.50
N ALA A 312 3.74 -9.09 -12.27
CA ALA A 312 2.69 -9.21 -11.25
C ALA A 312 1.39 -9.89 -11.75
N LEU A 313 1.36 -10.34 -13.01
CA LEU A 313 0.17 -10.97 -13.60
C LEU A 313 -0.27 -12.25 -12.87
N PRO A 314 0.62 -13.16 -12.40
CA PRO A 314 0.21 -14.33 -11.63
C PRO A 314 -0.56 -13.96 -10.36
N GLU A 315 -0.07 -12.98 -9.60
CA GLU A 315 -0.69 -12.54 -8.34
C GLU A 315 -2.02 -11.80 -8.58
N SER A 316 -2.15 -11.11 -9.72
CA SER A 316 -3.42 -10.46 -10.10
C SER A 316 -4.56 -11.46 -10.34
N LYS A 317 -4.23 -12.72 -10.68
CA LYS A 317 -5.22 -13.77 -10.92
C LYS A 317 -5.72 -14.39 -9.61
N THR A 318 -4.89 -14.42 -8.58
CA THR A 318 -5.17 -15.07 -7.30
C THR A 318 -5.73 -14.12 -6.25
N THR A 319 -5.59 -12.80 -6.40
CA THR A 319 -6.19 -11.84 -5.48
C THR A 319 -7.72 -11.89 -5.49
N HIS A 320 -8.33 -11.90 -4.31
CA HIS A 320 -9.78 -11.82 -4.12
C HIS A 320 -10.31 -10.38 -4.12
N SER A 321 -9.42 -9.38 -4.11
CA SER A 321 -9.80 -7.96 -4.13
C SER A 321 -10.10 -7.51 -5.57
N PHE A 322 -11.38 -7.51 -5.96
CA PHE A 322 -11.80 -6.97 -7.25
C PHE A 322 -11.45 -5.50 -7.41
N HIS A 323 -11.46 -4.73 -6.32
CA HIS A 323 -10.98 -3.35 -6.31
C HIS A 323 -9.55 -3.23 -6.87
N ASN A 324 -8.63 -4.08 -6.40
CA ASN A 324 -7.24 -4.11 -6.85
C ASN A 324 -7.10 -4.75 -8.24
N LYS A 325 -7.86 -5.82 -8.53
CA LYS A 325 -7.84 -6.51 -9.82
C LYS A 325 -8.30 -5.63 -10.98
N ILE A 326 -9.38 -4.86 -10.78
CA ILE A 326 -9.87 -3.91 -11.79
C ILE A 326 -8.92 -2.74 -11.96
N GLY A 327 -8.30 -2.26 -10.87
CA GLY A 327 -7.21 -1.28 -10.94
C GLY A 327 -6.06 -1.77 -11.82
N PHE A 328 -5.64 -3.02 -11.61
CA PHE A 328 -4.56 -3.66 -12.36
C PHE A 328 -4.89 -3.77 -13.84
N VAL A 329 -6.08 -4.28 -14.17
CA VAL A 329 -6.56 -4.40 -15.57
C VAL A 329 -6.62 -3.04 -16.25
N SER A 330 -7.10 -2.01 -15.55
CA SER A 330 -7.19 -0.67 -16.11
C SER A 330 -5.80 -0.08 -16.42
N HIS A 331 -4.85 -0.24 -15.50
CA HIS A 331 -3.46 0.16 -15.74
C HIS A 331 -2.81 -0.64 -16.88
N TYR A 332 -3.10 -1.94 -16.98
CA TYR A 332 -2.60 -2.78 -18.07
C TYR A 332 -3.09 -2.31 -19.44
N VAL A 333 -4.39 -2.03 -19.56
CA VAL A 333 -5.00 -1.44 -20.76
C VAL A 333 -4.36 -0.08 -21.09
N LYS A 334 -4.15 0.77 -20.08
CA LYS A 334 -3.46 2.07 -20.24
C LYS A 334 -2.03 1.93 -20.75
N CYS A 335 -1.25 1.01 -20.20
CA CYS A 335 0.10 0.73 -20.70
C CYS A 335 0.07 0.26 -22.16
N GLN A 336 -0.90 -0.58 -22.56
CA GLN A 336 -1.04 -0.99 -23.96
C GLN A 336 -1.39 0.18 -24.88
N ILE A 337 -2.27 1.10 -24.45
CA ILE A 337 -2.60 2.32 -25.21
C ILE A 337 -1.35 3.19 -25.43
N HIS A 338 -0.57 3.46 -24.38
CA HIS A 338 0.65 4.27 -24.50
C HIS A 338 1.77 3.59 -25.29
N LEU A 339 1.72 2.26 -25.44
CA LEU A 339 2.60 1.49 -26.30
C LEU A 339 2.01 1.26 -27.71
N GLU A 340 0.94 1.99 -28.06
CA GLU A 340 0.26 1.95 -29.36
C GLU A 340 -0.37 0.57 -29.71
N GLN A 341 -0.55 -0.29 -28.71
CA GLN A 341 -1.15 -1.61 -28.84
C GLN A 341 -2.69 -1.54 -28.68
N TYR A 342 -3.34 -0.63 -29.40
CA TYR A 342 -4.74 -0.28 -29.16
C TYR A 342 -5.72 -1.45 -29.35
N LEU A 343 -5.51 -2.30 -30.36
CA LEU A 343 -6.34 -3.48 -30.60
C LEU A 343 -6.21 -4.51 -29.46
N ALA A 344 -5.00 -4.69 -28.92
CA ALA A 344 -4.79 -5.55 -27.77
C ALA A 344 -5.49 -5.00 -26.52
N ALA A 345 -5.42 -3.67 -26.33
CA ALA A 345 -6.08 -2.96 -25.23
C ALA A 345 -7.60 -3.15 -25.27
N GLU A 346 -8.20 -2.97 -26.45
CA GLU A 346 -9.63 -3.20 -26.66
C GLU A 346 -10.01 -4.66 -26.41
N ASN A 347 -9.29 -5.62 -26.99
CA ASN A 347 -9.61 -7.04 -26.86
C ASN A 347 -9.53 -7.51 -25.40
N TYR A 348 -8.51 -7.04 -24.67
CA TYR A 348 -8.33 -7.37 -23.26
C TYR A 348 -9.45 -6.78 -22.39
N ALA A 349 -9.75 -5.49 -22.56
CA ALA A 349 -10.84 -4.83 -21.85
C ALA A 349 -12.20 -5.47 -22.16
N GLU A 350 -12.47 -5.78 -23.42
CA GLU A 350 -13.75 -6.38 -23.81
C GLU A 350 -13.91 -7.79 -23.25
N THR A 351 -12.86 -8.61 -23.29
CA THR A 351 -12.87 -9.94 -22.66
C THR A 351 -13.13 -9.84 -21.16
N TYR A 352 -12.46 -8.91 -20.48
CA TYR A 352 -12.62 -8.72 -19.05
C TYR A 352 -14.02 -8.21 -18.68
N LEU A 353 -14.58 -7.27 -19.45
CA LEU A 353 -15.94 -6.76 -19.26
C LEU A 353 -17.00 -7.85 -19.41
N ARG A 354 -16.80 -8.79 -20.34
CA ARG A 354 -17.72 -9.94 -20.50
C ARG A 354 -17.64 -10.90 -19.31
N ALA A 355 -16.43 -11.12 -18.77
CA ALA A 355 -16.21 -12.05 -17.67
C ALA A 355 -16.67 -11.52 -16.31
N TYR A 356 -16.46 -10.22 -16.04
CA TYR A 356 -16.67 -9.63 -14.71
C TYR A 356 -17.51 -8.32 -14.73
N PRO A 357 -18.67 -8.28 -15.42
CA PRO A 357 -19.43 -7.05 -15.57
C PRO A 357 -19.91 -6.49 -14.22
N ARG A 358 -20.35 -7.37 -13.31
CA ARG A 358 -20.90 -6.98 -12.00
C ARG A 358 -19.82 -6.33 -11.13
N GLU A 359 -18.68 -6.98 -11.03
CA GLU A 359 -17.59 -6.58 -10.16
C GLU A 359 -16.97 -5.26 -10.62
N ILE A 360 -16.92 -5.03 -11.94
CA ILE A 360 -16.51 -3.74 -12.52
C ILE A 360 -17.39 -2.62 -11.96
N PHE A 361 -18.72 -2.76 -12.02
CA PHE A 361 -19.66 -1.74 -11.56
C PHE A 361 -19.64 -1.54 -10.04
N GLU A 362 -19.48 -2.60 -9.26
CA GLU A 362 -19.44 -2.53 -7.80
C GLU A 362 -18.15 -1.89 -7.26
N ASN A 363 -17.06 -1.88 -8.03
CA ASN A 363 -15.75 -1.45 -7.55
C ASN A 363 -15.22 -0.18 -8.25
N ARG A 364 -14.53 -0.33 -9.39
CA ARG A 364 -13.75 0.75 -10.04
C ARG A 364 -14.18 0.98 -11.50
N TRP A 365 -15.49 1.00 -11.76
CA TRP A 365 -16.04 1.11 -13.12
C TRP A 365 -15.52 2.32 -13.90
N PHE A 366 -15.41 3.48 -13.25
CA PHE A 366 -14.99 4.71 -13.91
C PHE A 366 -13.57 4.59 -14.48
N LEU A 367 -12.65 4.04 -13.68
CA LEU A 367 -11.26 3.80 -14.08
C LEU A 367 -11.17 2.79 -15.23
N PHE A 368 -11.95 1.72 -15.15
CA PHE A 368 -12.02 0.69 -16.19
C PHE A 368 -12.54 1.24 -17.51
N PHE A 369 -13.71 1.88 -17.50
CA PHE A 369 -14.34 2.40 -18.71
C PHE A 369 -13.57 3.58 -19.31
N THR A 370 -12.90 4.40 -18.50
CA THR A 370 -12.00 5.44 -19.04
C THR A 370 -10.91 4.80 -19.91
N SER A 371 -10.25 3.77 -19.40
CA SER A 371 -9.19 3.06 -20.13
C SER A 371 -9.73 2.33 -21.36
N TYR A 372 -10.91 1.69 -21.24
CA TYR A 372 -11.52 0.98 -22.36
C TYR A 372 -11.96 1.93 -23.48
N LEU A 373 -12.68 3.01 -23.16
CA LEU A 373 -13.18 3.96 -24.17
C LEU A 373 -12.03 4.69 -24.87
N GLU A 374 -10.94 4.97 -24.17
CA GLU A 374 -9.74 5.55 -24.78
C GLU A 374 -9.10 4.63 -25.84
N SER A 375 -9.06 3.31 -25.60
CA SER A 375 -8.62 2.35 -26.62
C SER A 375 -9.48 2.39 -27.89
N LEU A 376 -10.77 2.67 -27.76
CA LEU A 376 -11.69 2.83 -28.90
C LEU A 376 -11.50 4.18 -29.58
N LEU A 377 -11.23 5.23 -28.81
CA LEU A 377 -10.98 6.57 -29.30
C LEU A 377 -9.75 6.61 -30.23
N HIS A 378 -8.62 6.06 -29.78
CA HIS A 378 -7.39 5.98 -30.59
C HIS A 378 -7.58 5.18 -31.88
N GLN A 379 -8.43 4.15 -31.87
CA GLN A 379 -8.78 3.37 -33.06
C GLN A 379 -9.86 4.02 -33.92
N ARG A 380 -10.35 5.21 -33.56
CA ARG A 380 -11.44 5.93 -34.24
C ARG A 380 -12.74 5.11 -34.33
N LYS A 381 -12.94 4.16 -33.41
CA LYS A 381 -14.14 3.31 -33.33
C LYS A 381 -15.29 4.04 -32.63
N TYR A 382 -15.63 5.24 -33.10
CA TYR A 382 -16.57 6.16 -32.45
C TYR A 382 -17.99 5.56 -32.29
N ALA A 383 -18.50 4.87 -33.31
CA ALA A 383 -19.79 4.21 -33.23
C ALA A 383 -19.84 3.12 -32.14
N LYS A 384 -18.74 2.36 -31.97
CA LYS A 384 -18.62 1.34 -30.90
C LYS A 384 -18.54 2.01 -29.54
N LEU A 385 -17.77 3.09 -29.41
CA LEU A 385 -17.67 3.90 -28.18
C LEU A 385 -19.06 4.36 -27.72
N LEU A 386 -19.85 4.96 -28.62
CA LEU A 386 -21.21 5.39 -28.34
C LEU A 386 -22.10 4.22 -27.92
N LYS A 387 -22.02 3.08 -28.62
CA LYS A 387 -22.77 1.86 -28.27
C LYS A 387 -22.44 1.36 -26.87
N VAL A 388 -21.17 1.38 -26.47
CA VAL A 388 -20.72 0.99 -25.11
C VAL A 388 -21.29 1.96 -24.07
N CYS A 389 -21.17 3.28 -24.30
CA CYS A 389 -21.72 4.29 -23.41
C CYS A 389 -23.22 4.13 -23.19
N THR A 390 -23.99 3.89 -24.26
CA THR A 390 -25.44 3.66 -24.19
C THR A 390 -25.78 2.35 -23.50
N LYS A 391 -25.18 1.23 -23.92
CA LYS A 391 -25.45 -0.11 -23.35
C LYS A 391 -25.24 -0.14 -21.84
N HIS A 392 -24.21 0.55 -21.36
CA HIS A 392 -23.83 0.57 -19.95
C HIS A 392 -24.27 1.83 -19.21
N LYS A 393 -25.12 2.67 -19.82
CA LYS A 393 -25.65 3.92 -19.22
C LYS A 393 -24.56 4.77 -18.55
N LEU A 394 -23.40 4.91 -19.21
CA LEU A 394 -22.21 5.48 -18.57
C LEU A 394 -22.38 6.96 -18.23
N LEU A 395 -23.10 7.73 -19.05
CA LEU A 395 -23.34 9.16 -18.81
C LEU A 395 -24.23 9.43 -17.59
N GLU A 396 -25.19 8.55 -17.32
CA GLU A 396 -26.05 8.64 -16.11
C GLU A 396 -25.23 8.38 -14.85
N ARG A 397 -24.39 7.34 -14.88
CA ARG A 397 -23.49 6.98 -13.77
C ARG A 397 -22.40 8.04 -13.52
N ASP A 398 -21.87 8.61 -14.60
CA ASP A 398 -20.92 9.71 -14.57
C ASP A 398 -21.53 10.94 -13.88
N LYS A 399 -22.78 11.29 -14.22
CA LYS A 399 -23.52 12.38 -13.57
C LYS A 399 -23.72 12.18 -12.06
N ALA A 400 -23.96 10.95 -11.61
CA ALA A 400 -24.07 10.65 -10.19
C ALA A 400 -22.74 10.78 -9.42
N SER A 401 -21.61 10.87 -10.11
CA SER A 401 -20.27 10.88 -9.51
C SER A 401 -19.64 12.28 -9.40
N VAL A 402 -20.31 13.33 -9.89
CA VAL A 402 -19.78 14.70 -10.00
C VAL A 402 -19.29 15.27 -8.67
N ASN A 403 -20.03 15.01 -7.58
CA ASN A 403 -19.71 15.54 -6.26
C ASN A 403 -18.56 14.79 -5.56
N LYS A 404 -18.01 13.73 -6.17
CA LYS A 404 -16.93 12.95 -5.57
C LYS A 404 -15.59 13.67 -5.73
N SER A 405 -14.78 13.63 -4.69
CA SER A 405 -13.48 14.33 -4.62
C SER A 405 -12.50 13.91 -5.73
N PHE A 406 -12.65 12.71 -6.29
CA PHE A 406 -11.81 12.16 -7.36
C PHE A 406 -12.40 12.30 -8.77
N TYR A 407 -13.54 12.98 -8.94
CA TYR A 407 -14.24 13.08 -10.21
C TYR A 407 -13.46 13.87 -11.28
N LEU A 408 -13.50 13.36 -12.53
CA LEU A 408 -13.11 14.02 -13.79
C LEU A 408 -14.17 13.70 -14.87
N PRO A 409 -14.49 14.63 -15.79
CA PRO A 409 -15.48 14.43 -16.85
C PRO A 409 -14.97 13.61 -18.06
N THR A 410 -14.03 12.70 -17.86
CA THR A 410 -13.31 12.01 -18.95
C THR A 410 -14.22 11.20 -19.88
N ILE A 411 -15.10 10.37 -19.32
CA ILE A 411 -16.04 9.56 -20.11
C ILE A 411 -16.97 10.44 -20.94
N ARG A 412 -17.42 11.57 -20.37
CA ARG A 412 -18.30 12.52 -21.05
C ARG A 412 -17.60 13.21 -22.21
N TRP A 413 -16.34 13.57 -22.04
CA TRP A 413 -15.57 14.20 -23.11
C TRP A 413 -15.28 13.21 -24.25
N TYR A 414 -14.94 11.95 -23.94
CA TYR A 414 -14.83 10.89 -24.96
C TYR A 414 -16.14 10.66 -25.71
N TYR A 415 -17.28 10.69 -25.01
CA TYR A 415 -18.59 10.61 -25.63
C TYR A 415 -18.85 11.79 -26.57
N ALA A 416 -18.59 13.02 -26.13
CA ALA A 416 -18.81 14.23 -26.93
C ALA A 416 -18.03 14.19 -28.25
N VAL A 417 -16.75 13.82 -28.20
CA VAL A 417 -15.91 13.64 -29.41
C VAL A 417 -16.53 12.61 -30.35
N ALA A 418 -16.91 11.44 -29.83
CA ALA A 418 -17.49 10.38 -30.66
C ALA A 418 -18.84 10.76 -31.27
N ALA A 419 -19.67 11.53 -30.54
CA ALA A 419 -20.97 12.00 -31.02
C ALA A 419 -20.83 13.00 -32.17
N LEU A 420 -19.85 13.91 -32.09
CA LEU A 420 -19.54 14.86 -33.16
C LEU A 420 -19.00 14.15 -34.40
N LEU A 421 -18.06 13.22 -34.23
CA LEU A 421 -17.41 12.50 -35.34
C LEU A 421 -18.28 11.42 -35.99
N THR A 422 -19.52 11.23 -35.51
CA THR A 422 -20.51 10.32 -36.13
C THR A 422 -21.78 11.05 -36.57
N ASP A 423 -21.74 12.39 -36.62
CA ASP A 423 -22.86 13.27 -36.96
C ASP A 423 -24.14 13.01 -36.14
N ARG A 424 -23.99 12.42 -34.94
CA ARG A 424 -25.11 12.22 -34.02
C ARG A 424 -25.53 13.49 -33.31
N ASP A 425 -24.62 14.45 -33.17
CA ASP A 425 -24.84 15.73 -32.53
C ASP A 425 -24.01 16.83 -33.18
N THR A 426 -24.42 18.08 -32.94
CA THR A 426 -23.71 19.28 -33.38
C THR A 426 -22.79 19.81 -32.28
N LEU A 427 -21.78 20.59 -32.67
CA LEU A 427 -20.86 21.24 -31.74
C LEU A 427 -21.61 22.11 -30.72
N ASP A 428 -22.56 22.93 -31.18
CA ASP A 428 -23.40 23.77 -30.32
C ASP A 428 -24.16 22.94 -29.26
N LYS A 429 -24.75 21.81 -29.66
CA LYS A 429 -25.48 20.94 -28.73
C LYS A 429 -24.55 20.29 -27.71
N GLN A 430 -23.34 19.89 -28.09
CA GLN A 430 -22.34 19.33 -27.18
C GLN A 430 -21.76 20.39 -26.24
N GLN A 431 -21.48 21.60 -26.72
CA GLN A 431 -21.03 22.72 -25.89
C GLN A 431 -22.08 23.06 -24.81
N LYS A 432 -23.37 23.15 -25.19
CA LYS A 432 -24.48 23.34 -24.26
C LYS A 432 -24.59 22.20 -23.23
N ALA A 433 -24.49 20.95 -23.67
CA ALA A 433 -24.52 19.80 -22.78
C ALA A 433 -23.35 19.79 -21.79
N LEU A 434 -22.15 20.16 -22.23
CA LEU A 434 -20.97 20.28 -21.38
C LEU A 434 -21.08 21.47 -20.42
N ALA A 435 -21.57 22.62 -20.87
CA ALA A 435 -21.82 23.80 -20.03
C ALA A 435 -22.81 23.51 -18.90
N SER A 436 -23.87 22.74 -19.19
CA SER A 436 -24.86 22.31 -18.18
C SER A 436 -24.30 21.34 -17.14
N PHE A 437 -23.07 20.85 -17.35
CA PHE A 437 -22.44 19.78 -16.60
C PHE A 437 -21.00 20.17 -16.21
N MET A 438 -20.79 21.38 -15.72
CA MET A 438 -19.45 21.84 -15.31
C MET A 438 -19.29 21.66 -13.81
N PRO A 439 -18.46 20.71 -13.34
CA PRO A 439 -18.15 20.63 -11.92
C PRO A 439 -17.25 21.82 -11.55
N PRO A 440 -17.28 22.28 -10.29
CA PRO A 440 -16.31 23.25 -9.79
C PRO A 440 -14.92 22.59 -9.70
N ILE A 441 -14.23 22.43 -10.84
CA ILE A 441 -12.89 21.81 -10.93
C ILE A 441 -11.78 22.87 -10.86
N GLN A 442 -12.13 24.15 -11.03
CA GLN A 442 -11.19 25.26 -11.21
C GLN A 442 -10.24 25.49 -10.02
N THR A 443 -10.50 24.93 -8.83
CA THR A 443 -9.70 25.18 -7.62
C THR A 443 -8.67 24.10 -7.29
N ASP A 444 -8.61 22.98 -8.02
CA ASP A 444 -7.66 21.88 -7.76
C ASP A 444 -6.56 21.84 -8.85
N PRO A 445 -5.33 22.32 -8.57
CA PRO A 445 -4.25 22.36 -9.56
C PRO A 445 -3.87 20.98 -10.13
N ALA A 446 -4.06 19.90 -9.37
CA ALA A 446 -3.75 18.55 -9.86
C ALA A 446 -4.81 18.06 -10.85
N LYS A 447 -6.09 18.37 -10.61
CA LYS A 447 -7.15 18.08 -11.57
C LYS A 447 -7.01 18.92 -12.84
N ARG A 448 -6.64 20.20 -12.73
CA ARG A 448 -6.42 21.07 -13.89
C ARG A 448 -5.39 20.46 -14.84
N GLN A 449 -4.25 19.99 -14.33
CA GLN A 449 -3.23 19.32 -15.14
C GLN A 449 -3.76 18.09 -15.88
N GLN A 450 -4.50 17.22 -15.18
CA GLN A 450 -5.09 16.02 -15.78
C GLN A 450 -6.11 16.36 -16.88
N LEU A 451 -6.83 17.47 -16.74
CA LEU A 451 -7.75 17.94 -17.77
C LEU A 451 -7.00 18.54 -18.97
N MET A 452 -5.87 19.21 -18.76
CA MET A 452 -5.02 19.69 -19.85
C MET A 452 -4.47 18.53 -20.69
N GLU A 453 -3.98 17.47 -20.05
CA GLU A 453 -3.55 16.24 -20.75
C GLU A 453 -4.69 15.63 -21.57
N LEU A 454 -5.90 15.64 -21.02
CA LEU A 454 -7.09 15.14 -21.70
C LEU A 454 -7.52 16.06 -22.87
N ILE A 455 -7.36 17.38 -22.75
CA ILE A 455 -7.61 18.33 -23.84
C ILE A 455 -6.64 18.10 -24.99
N GLU A 456 -5.36 17.90 -24.70
CA GLU A 456 -4.37 17.59 -25.75
C GLU A 456 -4.70 16.27 -26.46
N LEU A 457 -5.17 15.25 -25.74
CA LEU A 457 -5.72 14.04 -26.38
C LEU A 457 -6.92 14.38 -27.28
N ILE A 458 -7.91 15.12 -26.78
CA ILE A 458 -9.11 15.50 -27.55
C ILE A 458 -8.76 16.31 -28.80
N LYS A 459 -7.76 17.19 -28.71
CA LYS A 459 -7.28 18.01 -29.81
C LYS A 459 -6.80 17.19 -31.00
N THR A 460 -6.24 16.01 -30.77
CA THR A 460 -5.85 15.08 -31.84
C THR A 460 -7.04 14.49 -32.61
N HIS A 461 -8.25 14.55 -32.04
CA HIS A 461 -9.47 14.01 -32.63
C HIS A 461 -10.45 15.10 -33.10
N HIS A 462 -10.59 16.20 -32.36
CA HIS A 462 -11.56 17.27 -32.65
C HIS A 462 -11.12 18.63 -32.07
N SER A 463 -10.30 19.37 -32.82
CA SER A 463 -9.71 20.66 -32.41
C SER A 463 -10.72 21.72 -31.91
N PRO A 464 -11.89 21.93 -32.54
CA PRO A 464 -12.85 22.94 -32.06
C PRO A 464 -13.41 22.63 -30.66
N LEU A 465 -13.55 21.34 -30.32
CA LEU A 465 -14.04 20.95 -29.00
C LEU A 465 -12.93 21.11 -27.96
N ALA A 466 -11.68 20.77 -28.31
CA ALA A 466 -10.53 21.00 -27.46
C ALA A 466 -10.35 22.50 -27.13
N ALA A 467 -10.49 23.39 -28.12
CA ALA A 467 -10.42 24.83 -27.91
C ALA A 467 -11.49 25.35 -26.93
N TYR A 468 -12.73 24.86 -27.07
CA TYR A 468 -13.80 25.18 -26.12
C TYR A 468 -13.49 24.70 -24.69
N LEU A 469 -12.94 23.50 -24.55
CA LEU A 469 -12.57 22.96 -23.23
C LEU A 469 -11.37 23.69 -22.60
N ALA A 470 -10.40 24.15 -23.41
CA ALA A 470 -9.28 24.97 -22.96
C ALA A 470 -9.75 26.34 -22.44
N GLN A 471 -10.62 27.01 -23.20
CA GLN A 471 -11.24 28.27 -22.78
C GLN A 471 -11.96 28.15 -21.43
N TRP A 472 -12.64 27.02 -21.21
CA TRP A 472 -13.29 26.75 -19.92
C TRP A 472 -12.31 26.64 -18.74
N LEU A 473 -11.10 26.13 -18.98
CA LEU A 473 -10.04 26.06 -17.97
C LEU A 473 -9.29 27.39 -17.76
N GLY A 474 -9.63 28.43 -18.54
CA GLY A 474 -9.01 29.74 -18.46
C GLY A 474 -7.67 29.83 -19.19
N GLU A 475 -7.54 29.14 -20.32
CA GLU A 475 -6.48 29.31 -21.34
C GLU A 475 -7.09 29.83 -22.64
#